data_AF-A0ABC8CKJ7-F1
#
_entry.id   AF-A0ABC8CKJ7-F1
#
_cell.length_a   1.000
_cell.length_b   1.000
_cell.length_c   1.000
_cell.angle_alpha   90.00
_cell.angle_beta   90.00
_cell.angle_gamma   90.00
#
_symmetry.space_group_name_H-M   'P 1'
#
loop_
_entity.id
_entity.type
_entity.pdbx_description
1 polymer ?
#
loop_
_entity_poly.entity_id
_entity_poly.type
_entity_poly.pdbx_seq_one_letter_code
_entity_poly.pdbx_strand_id
1 'polypeptide(L)'
;MFQIFPSTQTEQNLGHFIGFLENLLNRYTPRMPCEPVFAVIDTETTGFNKRYDRIIGLAAVRADANFNPVDSWHTLLTPDTNAVFTTRGKPPHLGIQPCCGGYS
;
A
#
# COMPACT_ATOMS: atom_id res chain seq x y z
N MET A 1 -45.50 4.29 -3.75
CA MET A 1 -44.65 5.04 -4.69
C MET A 1 -43.29 5.20 -4.03
N PHE A 2 -42.28 4.45 -4.48
CA PHE A 2 -40.91 4.58 -3.97
C PHE A 2 -40.17 5.57 -4.87
N GLN A 3 -39.81 6.71 -4.32
CA GLN A 3 -39.05 7.74 -5.03
C GLN A 3 -37.55 7.42 -4.88
N ILE A 4 -36.90 7.02 -5.98
CA ILE A 4 -35.45 6.85 -6.03
C ILE A 4 -34.85 8.23 -6.24
N PHE A 5 -34.14 8.75 -5.25
CA PHE A 5 -33.34 9.96 -5.40
C PHE A 5 -32.06 9.61 -6.19
N PRO A 6 -31.63 10.44 -7.16
CA PRO A 6 -30.34 10.22 -7.81
C PRO A 6 -29.22 10.33 -6.77
N SER A 7 -28.36 9.32 -6.73
CA SER A 7 -27.21 9.26 -5.82
C SER A 7 -26.29 10.46 -6.07
N THR A 8 -25.72 11.03 -5.01
CA THR A 8 -24.79 12.16 -5.14
C THR A 8 -23.50 11.74 -5.87
N GLN A 9 -22.77 12.67 -6.48
CA GLN A 9 -21.48 12.38 -7.14
C GLN A 9 -20.49 11.69 -6.18
N THR A 10 -20.52 12.06 -4.90
CA THR A 10 -19.71 11.44 -3.85
C THR A 10 -20.08 9.99 -3.62
N GLU A 11 -21.37 9.65 -3.61
CA GLU A 11 -21.85 8.26 -3.50
C GLU A 11 -21.52 7.43 -4.73
N GLN A 12 -21.56 8.02 -5.93
CA GLN A 12 -21.14 7.35 -7.17
C GLN A 12 -19.64 7.07 -7.17
N ASN A 13 -18.83 8.04 -6.74
CA ASN A 13 -17.38 7.87 -6.60
C ASN A 13 -17.03 6.81 -5.55
N LEU A 14 -17.76 6.78 -4.43
CA LEU A 14 -17.59 5.77 -3.39
C LEU A 14 -17.98 4.38 -3.91
N GLY A 15 -19.13 4.23 -4.58
CA GLY A 15 -19.56 2.97 -5.15
C GLY A 15 -18.59 2.42 -6.21
N HIS A 16 -18.03 3.30 -7.05
CA HIS A 16 -17.03 2.90 -8.03
C HIS A 16 -15.70 2.49 -7.38
N PHE A 17 -15.28 3.20 -6.33
CA PHE A 17 -14.09 2.86 -5.56
C PHE A 17 -14.23 1.52 -4.83
N ILE A 18 -15.36 1.30 -4.16
CA ILE A 18 -15.66 0.03 -3.48
C ILE A 18 -15.74 -1.11 -4.50
N GLY A 19 -16.43 -0.93 -5.63
CA GLY A 19 -16.50 -1.95 -6.67
C GLY A 19 -15.13 -2.27 -7.29
N PHE A 20 -14.25 -1.27 -7.42
CA PHE A 20 -12.85 -1.49 -7.82
C PHE A 20 -12.10 -2.33 -6.78
N LEU A 21 -12.22 -2.00 -5.48
CA LEU A 21 -11.56 -2.74 -4.40
C LEU A 21 -12.07 -4.18 -4.31
N GLU A 22 -13.38 -4.40 -4.39
CA GLU A 22 -13.96 -5.75 -4.40
C GLU A 22 -13.43 -6.57 -5.59
N ASN A 23 -13.37 -5.97 -6.78
CA ASN A 23 -12.84 -6.64 -7.96
C ASN A 23 -11.33 -6.94 -7.82
N LEU A 24 -10.57 -6.02 -7.22
CA LEU A 24 -9.16 -6.22 -6.93
C LEU A 24 -8.97 -7.37 -5.94
N LEU A 25 -9.67 -7.37 -4.81
CA LEU A 25 -9.58 -8.41 -3.78
C LEU A 25 -10.05 -9.78 -4.29
N ASN A 26 -11.11 -9.83 -5.10
CA ASN A 26 -11.65 -11.09 -5.64
C ASN A 26 -10.76 -11.75 -6.69
N ARG A 27 -9.89 -11.00 -7.37
CA ARG A 27 -8.99 -11.54 -8.41
C ARG A 27 -7.73 -12.17 -7.85
N TYR A 28 -7.35 -11.88 -6.62
CA TYR A 28 -6.09 -12.33 -6.04
C TYR A 28 -6.29 -13.54 -5.13
N THR A 29 -6.28 -14.72 -5.73
CA THR A 29 -5.93 -15.96 -5.03
C THR A 29 -4.41 -16.17 -5.18
N PRO A 30 -3.61 -16.05 -4.11
CA PRO A 30 -2.16 -16.19 -4.20
C PRO A 30 -1.80 -17.61 -4.65
N ARG A 31 -0.83 -17.74 -5.56
CA ARG A 31 -0.39 -19.04 -6.07
C ARG A 31 0.56 -19.74 -5.10
N MET A 32 1.24 -18.96 -4.26
CA MET A 32 2.12 -19.47 -3.20
C MET A 32 1.90 -18.70 -1.89
N PRO A 33 2.12 -19.35 -0.73
CA PRO A 33 2.20 -18.66 0.55
C PRO A 33 3.24 -17.53 0.48
N CYS A 34 2.87 -16.35 0.99
CA CYS A 34 3.74 -15.18 1.10
C CYS A 34 4.19 -14.55 -0.23
N GLU A 35 3.48 -14.86 -1.33
CA GLU A 35 3.57 -14.10 -2.57
C GLU A 35 3.06 -12.66 -2.33
N PRO A 36 3.88 -11.62 -2.57
CA PRO A 36 3.46 -10.24 -2.39
C PRO A 36 2.46 -9.85 -3.48
N VAL A 37 1.22 -9.61 -3.08
CA VAL A 37 0.10 -9.21 -3.97
C VAL A 37 -0.32 -7.76 -3.77
N PHE A 38 -0.02 -7.20 -2.60
CA PHE A 38 -0.30 -5.79 -2.28
C PHE A 38 0.99 -5.02 -2.03
N ALA A 39 0.95 -3.72 -2.31
CA ALA A 39 1.94 -2.75 -1.86
C ALA A 39 1.22 -1.61 -1.13
N VAL A 40 1.57 -1.40 0.13
CA VAL A 40 1.14 -0.23 0.90
C VAL A 40 2.24 0.81 0.77
N ILE A 41 1.88 1.98 0.24
CA ILE A 41 2.82 3.09 0.02
C ILE A 41 2.38 4.26 0.88
N ASP A 42 3.32 4.80 1.64
CA ASP A 42 3.14 5.99 2.46
C ASP A 42 4.18 7.04 2.10
N THR A 43 3.80 8.31 2.13
CA THR A 43 4.66 9.43 1.72
C THR A 43 4.63 10.56 2.74
N GLU A 44 5.82 11.00 3.16
CA GLU A 44 5.98 12.22 3.94
C GLU A 44 6.26 13.40 3.01
N THR A 45 5.64 14.55 3.28
CA THR A 45 5.75 15.75 2.44
C THR A 45 6.09 16.99 3.26
N THR A 46 6.66 18.01 2.63
CA THR A 46 6.92 19.31 3.28
C THR A 46 5.64 20.07 3.67
N GLY A 47 4.49 19.66 3.12
CA GLY A 47 3.18 20.27 3.30
C GLY A 47 2.15 19.68 2.34
N PHE A 48 0.91 20.19 2.38
CA PHE A 48 -0.23 19.61 1.63
C PHE A 48 -0.48 20.23 0.24
N ASN A 49 0.31 21.21 -0.19
CA ASN A 49 0.15 21.86 -1.48
C ASN A 49 0.88 21.09 -2.58
N LYS A 50 0.15 20.29 -3.36
CA LYS A 50 0.71 19.49 -4.47
C LYS A 50 1.54 20.26 -5.51
N ARG A 51 1.41 21.58 -5.61
CA ARG A 51 2.17 22.40 -6.58
C ARG A 51 3.54 22.83 -6.05
N TYR A 52 3.65 23.01 -4.73
CA TYR A 52 4.83 23.64 -4.12
C TYR A 52 5.55 22.71 -3.15
N ASP A 53 4.83 21.81 -2.49
CA ASP A 53 5.41 20.87 -1.54
C ASP A 53 6.06 19.68 -2.21
N ARG A 54 7.08 19.14 -1.56
CA ARG A 54 7.90 18.02 -2.05
C ARG A 54 7.70 16.80 -1.19
N ILE A 55 7.83 15.62 -1.80
CA ILE A 55 7.97 14.36 -1.06
C ILE A 55 9.38 14.33 -0.46
N ILE A 56 9.47 14.15 0.86
CA ILE A 56 10.72 14.06 1.63
C ILE A 56 10.93 12.67 2.25
N GLY A 57 9.90 11.82 2.25
CA GLY A 57 9.98 10.44 2.69
C GLY A 57 9.07 9.55 1.86
N LEU A 58 9.52 8.33 1.59
CA LEU A 58 8.75 7.32 0.89
C LEU A 58 8.97 5.97 1.57
N ALA A 59 7.88 5.34 1.98
CA ALA A 59 7.86 4.00 2.55
C ALA A 59 7.01 3.09 1.67
N ALA A 60 7.46 1.86 1.47
CA ALA A 60 6.69 0.81 0.85
C ALA A 60 6.78 -0.47 1.67
N VAL A 61 5.64 -1.11 1.90
CA VAL A 61 5.54 -2.46 2.46
C VAL A 61 4.85 -3.35 1.44
N ARG A 62 5.51 -4.43 1.04
CA ARG A 62 4.86 -5.48 0.24
C ARG A 62 4.16 -6.44 1.19
N ALA A 63 2.92 -6.78 0.88
CA ALA A 63 2.11 -7.67 1.70
C ALA A 63 1.51 -8.82 0.89
N ASP A 64 1.34 -9.96 1.55
CA ASP A 64 0.66 -11.13 0.98
C ASP A 64 -0.86 -10.95 0.96
N ALA A 65 -1.59 -11.96 0.49
CA ALA A 65 -3.05 -11.89 0.37
C ALA A 65 -3.78 -11.76 1.71
N ASN A 66 -3.12 -12.09 2.82
CA ASN A 66 -3.63 -11.97 4.17
C ASN A 66 -3.18 -10.66 4.85
N PHE A 67 -2.60 -9.74 4.07
CA PHE A 67 -1.99 -8.50 4.55
C PHE A 67 -0.82 -8.70 5.53
N ASN A 68 -0.17 -9.85 5.52
CA ASN A 68 1.09 -10.03 6.26
C ASN A 68 2.23 -9.34 5.50
N PRO A 69 3.11 -8.58 6.17
CA PRO A 69 4.26 -7.95 5.52
C PRO A 69 5.27 -9.01 5.06
N VAL A 70 5.64 -8.96 3.77
CA VAL A 70 6.67 -9.80 3.15
C VAL A 70 8.04 -9.13 3.30
N ASP A 71 8.13 -7.87 2.90
CA ASP A 71 9.29 -7.00 3.13
C ASP A 71 8.92 -5.52 3.12
N SER A 72 9.89 -4.68 3.49
CA SER A 72 9.73 -3.24 3.50
C SER A 72 10.94 -2.51 2.95
N TRP A 73 10.66 -1.33 2.41
CA TRP A 73 11.64 -0.39 1.93
C TRP A 73 11.27 1.01 2.41
N HIS A 74 12.27 1.78 2.82
CA HIS A 74 12.07 3.16 3.24
C HIS A 74 13.24 4.01 2.75
N THR A 75 12.93 5.23 2.32
CA THR A 75 13.94 6.21 1.94
C THR A 75 13.55 7.61 2.40
N LEU A 76 14.56 8.36 2.84
CA LEU A 76 14.47 9.81 2.96
C LEU A 76 15.00 10.45 1.67
N LEU A 77 14.29 11.46 1.19
CA LEU A 77 14.58 12.20 -0.02
C LEU A 77 14.95 13.64 0.35
N THR A 78 16.01 14.17 -0.23
CA THR A 78 16.39 15.58 -0.05
C THR A 78 16.16 16.30 -1.38
N PRO A 79 14.94 16.68 -1.76
CA PRO A 79 14.57 17.01 -3.15
C PRO A 79 15.40 18.12 -3.84
N ASP A 80 16.13 18.95 -3.09
CA ASP A 80 16.97 20.02 -3.62
C ASP A 80 18.45 19.62 -3.81
N THR A 81 18.82 18.43 -3.36
CA THR A 81 20.13 17.82 -3.56
C THR A 81 19.87 16.43 -4.08
N ASN A 82 20.46 15.94 -5.17
CA ASN A 82 20.14 14.59 -5.70
C ASN A 82 20.51 13.40 -4.76
N ALA A 83 20.70 13.64 -3.45
CA ALA A 83 20.91 12.67 -2.40
C ALA A 83 19.64 11.86 -2.08
N VAL A 84 19.83 10.54 -1.98
CA VAL A 84 18.81 9.56 -1.60
C VAL A 84 19.41 8.71 -0.48
N PHE A 85 18.73 8.64 0.67
CA PHE A 85 19.14 7.82 1.80
C PHE A 85 18.15 6.67 1.99
N THR A 86 18.54 5.47 1.58
CA THR A 86 17.68 4.29 1.60
C THR A 86 18.12 3.30 2.69
N THR A 87 17.14 2.76 3.41
CA THR A 87 17.31 1.57 4.25
C THR A 87 16.38 0.46 3.76
N ARG A 88 16.92 -0.75 3.65
CA ARG A 88 16.11 -1.97 3.44
C ARG A 88 16.01 -2.68 4.79
N GLY A 89 14.79 -2.87 5.28
CA GLY A 89 14.53 -3.53 6.55
C GLY A 89 13.91 -4.91 6.35
N LYS A 90 14.20 -5.83 7.27
CA LYS A 90 13.30 -6.95 7.54
C LYS A 90 12.20 -6.41 8.47
N PRO A 91 10.91 -6.62 8.19
CA PRO A 91 9.85 -6.10 9.05
C PRO A 91 10.03 -6.60 10.49
N PRO A 92 9.65 -5.79 11.50
CA PRO A 92 9.70 -6.23 12.89
C PRO A 92 8.87 -7.50 13.04
N HIS A 93 9.42 -8.51 13.74
CA HIS A 93 8.75 -9.77 14.02
C HIS A 93 7.52 -9.53 14.93
N LEU A 94 6.39 -9.13 14.34
CA LEU A 94 5.08 -9.51 14.86
C LEU A 94 5.04 -11.03 14.72
N GLY A 95 4.94 -11.76 15.83
CA GLY A 95 5.20 -13.21 15.97
C GLY A 95 4.33 -14.15 15.13
N ILE A 96 4.42 -14.03 13.81
CA ILE A 96 3.86 -14.92 12.81
C ILE A 96 5.05 -15.55 12.07
N GLN A 97 5.00 -16.87 11.94
CA GLN A 97 6.09 -17.72 11.49
C GLN A 97 6.79 -17.20 10.22
N PRO A 98 8.13 -17.36 10.08
CA PRO A 98 8.78 -17.12 8.81
C PRO A 98 8.16 -18.02 7.75
N CYS A 99 7.77 -17.42 6.63
CA CYS A 99 7.23 -18.09 5.44
C CYS A 99 8.17 -19.10 4.77
N CYS A 100 9.37 -19.27 5.31
CA CYS A 100 10.40 -20.14 4.76
C CYS A 100 10.73 -21.17 5.82
N GLY A 101 10.06 -22.33 5.76
CA GLY A 101 10.60 -23.56 6.31
C GLY A 101 11.97 -23.80 5.68
N GLY A 102 12.98 -23.98 6.52
CA GLY A 102 14.31 -24.38 6.07
C GLY A 102 14.22 -25.70 5.30
N TYR A 103 14.95 -25.77 4.20
CA TYR A 103 15.25 -27.05 3.56
C TYR A 103 16.04 -27.91 4.55
N SER A 104 15.51 -29.09 4.88
CA SER A 104 16.28 -30.18 5.50
C SER A 104 17.24 -30.80 4.50
#